data_AF-A0A962GAJ5-F1
#
_entry.id   AF-A0A962GAJ5-F1
#
_cell.length_a   1.000
_cell.length_b   1.000
_cell.length_c   1.000
_cell.angle_alpha   90.00
_cell.angle_beta   90.00
_cell.angle_gamma   90.00
#
_symmetry.space_group_name_H-M   'P 1'
#
loop_
_entity.id
_entity.type
_entity.pdbx_description
1 polymer ?
#
loop_
_entity_poly.entity_id
_entity_poly.type
_entity_poly.pdbx_seq_one_letter_code
_entity_poly.pdbx_strand_id
1 'polypeptide(L)'
;IRRTHGEAPDLNTIPMNDPKAFELLCSGHTTGVFQLESKGMKDLLIRIAPSSIDDIVALVALYRPGPIGSGMIDDFIAAKKGEIEVTYELPVLEEFLEETYGMMVYQEQVMQVATAVGGLSLGASDLMRRAMSKKKLKDMEKFQVDFTAGAKDKGIDPQKAGHIWDLMEKFAAYGFNKS
;
A
#
# COMPACT_ATOMS: atom_id res chain seq x y z
N ILE A 1 12.14 16.85 28.12
CA ILE A 1 13.47 16.85 27.49
C ILE A 1 14.20 18.17 27.75
N ARG A 2 13.77 19.32 27.19
CA ARG A 2 14.40 20.65 27.44
C ARG A 2 14.71 20.97 28.91
N ARG A 3 13.74 20.75 29.80
CA ARG A 3 13.93 20.98 31.25
C ARG A 3 15.07 20.15 31.88
N THR A 4 15.32 18.95 31.36
CA THR A 4 16.27 17.98 31.95
C THR A 4 17.61 17.95 31.20
N HIS A 5 17.60 18.16 29.88
CA HIS A 5 18.77 18.02 29.00
C HIS A 5 19.22 19.35 28.36
N GLY A 6 18.62 20.48 28.75
CA GLY A 6 18.98 21.82 28.25
C GLY A 6 18.41 22.16 26.87
N GLU A 7 18.24 21.16 26.01
CA GLU A 7 17.72 21.31 24.65
C GLU A 7 16.55 20.37 24.35
N ALA A 8 15.75 20.71 23.34
CA ALA A 8 14.71 19.83 22.81
C ALA A 8 15.08 19.47 21.37
N PRO A 9 14.90 18.21 20.95
CA PRO A 9 15.05 17.83 19.55
C PRO A 9 14.13 18.66 18.65
N ASP A 10 14.62 19.08 17.49
CA ASP A 10 13.79 19.62 16.43
C ASP A 10 13.14 18.46 15.68
N LEU A 11 11.82 18.33 15.84
CA LEU A 11 11.02 17.26 15.25
C LEU A 11 11.11 17.22 13.72
N ASN A 12 11.38 18.34 13.06
CA ASN A 12 11.48 18.40 11.59
C ASN A 12 12.80 17.82 11.05
N THR A 13 13.75 17.55 11.94
CA THR A 13 15.10 17.09 11.57
C THR A 13 15.42 15.69 12.09
N ILE A 14 14.47 15.06 12.80
CA ILE A 14 14.66 13.70 13.32
C ILE A 14 14.81 12.73 12.15
N PRO A 15 15.87 11.90 12.13
CA PRO A 15 16.05 10.92 11.06
C PRO A 15 14.97 9.84 11.12
N MET A 16 14.48 9.44 9.95
CA MET A 16 13.42 8.43 9.79
C MET A 16 13.92 6.98 9.89
N ASN A 17 15.22 6.79 10.11
CA ASN A 17 15.90 5.49 10.13
C ASN A 17 16.57 5.17 11.47
N ASP A 18 16.08 5.73 12.59
CA ASP A 18 16.66 5.48 13.91
C ASP A 18 16.51 4.00 14.34
N PRO A 19 17.62 3.23 14.47
CA PRO A 19 17.55 1.82 14.80
C PRO A 19 16.87 1.54 16.14
N LYS A 20 17.01 2.45 17.13
CA LYS A 20 16.40 2.27 18.46
C LYS A 20 14.89 2.44 18.42
N ALA A 21 14.39 3.34 17.58
CA ALA A 21 12.96 3.47 17.33
C ALA A 21 12.41 2.17 16.71
N PHE A 22 13.07 1.61 15.70
CA PHE A 22 12.62 0.34 15.11
C PHE A 22 12.73 -0.84 16.07
N GLU A 23 13.77 -0.91 16.90
CA GLU A 23 13.88 -1.92 17.96
C GLU A 23 12.70 -1.85 18.94
N LEU A 24 12.31 -0.65 19.36
CA LEU A 24 11.13 -0.43 20.20
C LEU A 24 9.86 -0.94 19.51
N LEU A 25 9.67 -0.61 18.23
CA LEU A 25 8.51 -1.05 17.44
C LEU A 25 8.47 -2.57 17.31
N CYS A 26 9.56 -3.20 16.90
CA CYS A 26 9.70 -4.66 16.76
C CYS A 26 9.45 -5.42 18.07
N SER A 27 9.75 -4.79 19.22
CA SER A 27 9.49 -5.39 20.53
C SER A 27 8.02 -5.29 20.99
N GLY A 28 7.17 -4.55 20.28
CA GLY A 28 5.76 -4.32 20.64
C GLY A 28 5.54 -3.42 21.85
N HIS A 29 6.60 -2.78 22.39
CA HIS A 29 6.52 -1.84 23.53
C HIS A 29 6.03 -0.45 23.12
N THR A 30 4.90 -0.39 22.43
CA THR A 30 4.36 0.82 21.80
C THR A 30 3.21 1.47 22.59
N THR A 31 3.09 1.21 23.89
CA THR A 31 2.13 1.93 24.74
C THR A 31 2.45 3.43 24.74
N GLY A 32 1.49 4.29 24.40
CA GLY A 32 1.69 5.73 24.24
C GLY A 32 2.32 6.16 22.91
N VAL A 33 2.54 5.23 21.97
CA VAL A 33 2.98 5.56 20.60
C VAL A 33 1.76 5.68 19.71
N PHE A 34 1.49 6.89 19.22
CA PHE A 34 0.31 7.23 18.43
C PHE A 34 0.01 6.21 17.32
N GLN A 35 -1.25 5.81 17.18
CA GLN A 35 -1.78 4.76 16.27
C GLN A 35 -1.30 3.32 16.53
N LEU A 36 -0.23 3.11 17.29
CA LEU A 36 0.45 1.83 17.41
C LEU A 36 0.18 1.09 18.73
N GLU A 37 -0.82 1.53 19.51
CA GLU A 37 -0.98 1.10 20.91
C GLU A 37 -1.88 -0.12 21.12
N SER A 38 -2.77 -0.41 20.15
CA SER A 38 -3.76 -1.48 20.30
C SER A 38 -3.10 -2.85 20.36
N LYS A 39 -3.73 -3.80 21.07
CA LYS A 39 -3.18 -5.16 21.24
C LYS A 39 -2.83 -5.81 19.89
N GLY A 40 -3.77 -5.84 18.95
CA GLY A 40 -3.50 -6.47 17.65
C GLY A 40 -2.49 -5.70 16.81
N MET A 41 -2.39 -4.37 16.93
CA MET A 41 -1.32 -3.62 16.26
C MET A 41 0.06 -3.96 16.84
N LYS A 42 0.17 -4.12 18.17
CA LYS A 42 1.41 -4.60 18.81
C LYS A 42 1.81 -5.99 18.32
N ASP A 43 0.85 -6.91 18.28
CA ASP A 43 1.08 -8.26 17.76
C ASP A 43 1.56 -8.20 16.29
N LEU A 44 1.00 -7.31 15.47
CA LEU A 44 1.46 -7.10 14.10
C LEU A 44 2.87 -6.53 14.01
N LEU A 45 3.22 -5.52 14.81
CA LEU A 45 4.56 -4.94 14.83
C LEU A 45 5.63 -5.99 15.16
N ILE A 46 5.34 -6.90 16.10
CA ILE A 46 6.23 -8.01 16.43
C ILE A 46 6.34 -8.98 15.24
N ARG A 47 5.22 -9.32 14.60
CA ARG A 47 5.20 -10.27 13.48
C ARG A 47 5.88 -9.74 12.23
N ILE A 48 5.68 -8.47 11.90
CA ILE A 48 6.19 -7.84 10.69
C ILE A 48 7.64 -7.38 10.84
N ALA A 49 8.06 -7.01 12.05
CA ALA A 49 9.36 -6.43 12.36
C ALA A 49 9.71 -5.26 11.41
N PRO A 50 9.05 -4.09 11.55
CA PRO A 50 9.24 -2.98 10.61
C PRO A 50 10.69 -2.49 10.63
N SER A 51 11.20 -2.13 9.45
CA SER A 51 12.58 -1.69 9.23
C SER A 51 12.67 -0.35 8.51
N SER A 52 11.52 0.24 8.15
CA SER A 52 11.39 1.51 7.45
C SER A 52 10.10 2.23 7.89
N ILE A 53 10.00 3.54 7.62
CA ILE A 53 8.74 4.26 7.83
C ILE A 53 7.63 3.76 6.90
N ASP A 54 7.97 3.35 5.68
CA ASP A 54 6.99 2.82 4.71
C ASP A 54 6.29 1.57 5.25
N ASP A 55 6.98 0.71 6.01
CA ASP A 55 6.36 -0.41 6.73
C ASP A 55 5.29 0.07 7.72
N ILE A 56 5.56 1.14 8.45
CA ILE A 56 4.62 1.70 9.44
C ILE A 56 3.41 2.28 8.73
N VAL A 57 3.63 3.02 7.63
CA VAL A 57 2.55 3.59 6.80
C VAL A 57 1.68 2.47 6.22
N ALA A 58 2.29 1.41 5.69
CA ALA A 58 1.58 0.23 5.18
C ALA A 58 0.80 -0.49 6.28
N LEU A 59 1.38 -0.69 7.47
CA LEU A 59 0.70 -1.30 8.61
C LEU A 59 -0.54 -0.53 9.03
N VAL A 60 -0.44 0.79 9.15
CA VAL A 60 -1.59 1.65 9.48
C VAL A 60 -2.66 1.54 8.39
N ALA A 61 -2.26 1.52 7.12
CA ALA A 61 -3.16 1.35 6.00
C ALA A 61 -3.87 -0.02 5.99
N LEU A 62 -3.17 -1.09 6.37
CA LEU A 62 -3.68 -2.46 6.36
C LEU A 62 -4.47 -2.80 7.63
N TYR A 63 -4.16 -2.22 8.78
CA TYR A 63 -4.82 -2.52 10.04
C TYR A 63 -6.17 -1.80 10.20
N ARG A 64 -7.10 -2.10 9.29
CA ARG A 64 -8.45 -1.54 9.23
C ARG A 64 -9.50 -2.62 8.94
N PRO A 65 -10.79 -2.39 9.25
CA PRO A 65 -11.87 -3.26 8.81
C PRO A 65 -11.84 -3.42 7.28
N GLY A 66 -11.76 -4.65 6.79
CA GLY A 66 -11.62 -4.95 5.36
C GLY A 66 -10.37 -5.78 5.07
N PRO A 67 -9.15 -5.19 5.10
CA PRO A 67 -7.92 -5.98 4.99
C PRO A 67 -7.70 -6.92 6.18
N ILE A 68 -8.16 -6.55 7.39
CA ILE A 68 -8.16 -7.47 8.52
C ILE A 68 -9.09 -8.66 8.22
N GLY A 69 -8.51 -9.86 8.19
CA GLY A 69 -9.23 -11.11 7.91
C GLY A 69 -9.33 -11.49 6.43
N SER A 70 -8.78 -10.68 5.51
CA SER A 70 -8.76 -11.04 4.07
C SER A 70 -7.53 -11.86 3.66
N GLY A 71 -6.58 -12.09 4.57
CA GLY A 71 -5.27 -12.69 4.29
C GLY A 71 -4.19 -11.68 3.89
N MET A 72 -4.58 -10.46 3.51
CA MET A 72 -3.67 -9.45 2.95
C MET A 72 -2.52 -9.05 3.89
N ILE A 73 -2.78 -8.99 5.21
CA ILE A 73 -1.74 -8.68 6.19
C ILE A 73 -0.72 -9.82 6.29
N ASP A 74 -1.19 -11.07 6.19
CA ASP A 74 -0.32 -12.25 6.28
C ASP A 74 0.54 -12.36 5.01
N ASP A 75 -0.05 -12.11 3.83
CA ASP A 75 0.68 -12.01 2.56
C ASP A 75 1.74 -10.89 2.61
N PHE A 76 1.40 -9.73 3.20
CA PHE A 76 2.36 -8.63 3.41
C PHE A 76 3.56 -9.04 4.25
N ILE A 77 3.29 -9.69 5.38
CA ILE A 77 4.36 -10.15 6.29
C ILE A 77 5.22 -11.20 5.61
N ALA A 78 4.60 -12.16 4.91
CA ALA A 78 5.33 -13.21 4.21
C ALA A 78 6.21 -12.63 3.09
N ALA A 79 5.68 -11.69 2.30
CA ALA A 79 6.43 -11.03 1.22
C ALA A 79 7.61 -10.23 1.78
N LYS A 80 7.37 -9.43 2.81
CA LYS A 80 8.43 -8.66 3.50
C LYS A 80 9.56 -9.56 4.01
N LYS A 81 9.22 -10.72 4.54
CA LYS A 81 10.19 -11.67 5.09
C LYS A 81 10.88 -12.54 4.04
N GLY A 82 10.48 -12.43 2.77
CA GLY A 82 10.96 -13.30 1.70
C GLY A 82 10.48 -14.74 1.83
N GLU A 83 9.37 -14.96 2.56
CA GLU A 83 8.72 -16.27 2.67
C GLU A 83 7.88 -16.58 1.40
N ILE A 84 7.46 -15.54 0.68
CA ILE A 84 6.88 -15.64 -0.67
C ILE A 84 7.69 -14.78 -1.65
N GLU A 85 7.77 -15.25 -2.89
CA GLU A 85 8.42 -14.51 -3.98
C GLU A 85 7.53 -13.34 -4.42
N VAL A 86 8.09 -12.14 -4.42
CA VAL A 86 7.42 -10.94 -4.95
C VAL A 86 7.59 -10.92 -6.46
N THR A 87 6.50 -11.21 -7.18
CA THR A 87 6.47 -11.20 -8.64
C THR A 87 5.54 -10.13 -9.17
N TYR A 88 5.90 -9.52 -10.31
CA TYR A 88 5.09 -8.50 -10.97
C TYR A 88 4.57 -9.01 -12.31
N GLU A 89 3.29 -8.75 -12.60
CA GLU A 89 2.69 -9.09 -13.91
C GLU A 89 3.40 -8.39 -15.07
N LEU A 90 3.86 -7.16 -14.82
CA LEU A 90 4.64 -6.34 -15.72
C LEU A 90 5.78 -5.65 -14.94
N PRO A 91 6.97 -5.51 -15.53
CA PRO A 91 8.10 -4.84 -14.87
C PRO A 91 7.77 -3.42 -14.37
N VAL A 92 6.94 -2.67 -15.11
CA VAL A 92 6.54 -1.30 -14.72
C VAL A 92 5.78 -1.22 -13.40
N LEU A 93 5.22 -2.33 -12.91
CA LEU A 93 4.49 -2.34 -11.63
C LEU A 93 5.45 -2.27 -10.44
N GLU A 94 6.70 -2.70 -10.60
CA GLU A 94 7.72 -2.64 -9.54
C GLU A 94 7.91 -1.21 -9.05
N GLU A 95 7.95 -0.23 -9.97
CA GLU A 95 8.12 1.21 -9.66
C GLU A 95 7.10 1.76 -8.64
N PHE A 96 5.91 1.15 -8.54
CA PHE A 96 4.83 1.64 -7.70
C PHE A 96 4.51 0.71 -6.54
N LEU A 97 4.85 -0.57 -6.65
CA LEU A 97 4.44 -1.62 -5.72
C LEU A 97 5.60 -2.20 -4.92
N GLU A 98 6.86 -1.87 -5.23
CA GLU A 98 8.03 -2.32 -4.47
C GLU A 98 7.92 -1.97 -2.97
N GLU A 99 7.53 -0.74 -2.65
CA GLU A 99 7.36 -0.27 -1.27
C GLU A 99 6.31 -1.04 -0.46
N THR A 100 5.43 -1.77 -1.13
CA THR A 100 4.37 -2.60 -0.54
C THR A 100 4.48 -4.06 -0.96
N TYR A 101 5.69 -4.49 -1.32
CA TYR A 101 6.03 -5.87 -1.61
C TYR A 101 5.14 -6.50 -2.70
N GLY A 102 4.85 -5.73 -3.75
CA GLY A 102 4.05 -6.17 -4.91
C GLY A 102 2.54 -6.03 -4.75
N MET A 103 2.04 -5.55 -3.61
CA MET A 103 0.61 -5.44 -3.35
C MET A 103 0.09 -4.01 -3.45
N MET A 104 -1.14 -3.84 -3.95
CA MET A 104 -1.81 -2.55 -3.92
C MET A 104 -2.42 -2.29 -2.55
N VAL A 105 -1.88 -1.31 -1.84
CA VAL A 105 -2.35 -0.85 -0.52
C VAL A 105 -2.93 0.55 -0.63
N TYR A 106 -2.38 1.38 -1.52
CA TYR A 106 -2.70 2.80 -1.62
C TYR A 106 -3.59 3.14 -2.82
N GLN A 107 -4.37 4.21 -2.67
CA GLN A 107 -5.20 4.78 -3.74
C GLN A 107 -4.34 5.30 -4.89
N GLU A 108 -3.19 5.87 -4.55
CA GLU A 108 -2.19 6.42 -5.46
C GLU A 108 -1.61 5.32 -6.35
N GLN A 109 -1.38 4.11 -5.81
CA GLN A 109 -0.89 2.96 -6.58
C GLN A 109 -1.89 2.53 -7.66
N VAL A 110 -3.19 2.46 -7.33
CA VAL A 110 -4.25 2.17 -8.32
C VAL A 110 -4.25 3.21 -9.43
N MET A 111 -4.07 4.49 -9.09
CA MET A 111 -4.00 5.57 -10.07
C MET A 111 -2.75 5.48 -10.95
N GLN A 112 -1.58 5.18 -10.37
CA GLN A 112 -0.32 4.99 -11.10
C GLN A 112 -0.42 3.82 -12.08
N VAL A 113 -0.97 2.68 -11.64
CA VAL A 113 -1.18 1.50 -12.48
C VAL A 113 -2.14 1.79 -13.64
N ALA A 114 -3.24 2.50 -13.38
CA ALA A 114 -4.20 2.90 -14.42
C ALA A 114 -3.55 3.74 -15.52
N THR A 115 -2.64 4.65 -15.15
CA THR A 115 -1.90 5.47 -16.10
C THR A 115 -0.81 4.68 -16.81
N ALA A 116 0.01 3.92 -16.06
CA ALA A 116 1.14 3.17 -16.58
C ALA A 116 0.72 2.02 -17.51
N VAL A 117 -0.34 1.29 -17.15
CA VAL A 117 -0.85 0.13 -17.91
C VAL A 117 -1.96 0.56 -18.86
N GLY A 118 -3.01 1.20 -18.35
CA GLY A 118 -4.19 1.57 -19.15
C GLY A 118 -4.05 2.85 -19.95
N GLY A 119 -3.02 3.66 -19.72
CA GLY A 119 -2.85 4.94 -20.45
C GLY A 119 -3.86 6.02 -20.05
N LEU A 120 -4.57 5.84 -18.93
CA LEU A 120 -5.52 6.83 -18.42
C LEU A 120 -4.77 8.09 -17.97
N SER A 121 -5.38 9.26 -18.20
CA SER A 121 -4.90 10.51 -17.59
C SER A 121 -5.05 10.45 -16.06
N LEU A 122 -4.31 11.31 -15.34
CA LEU A 122 -4.43 11.40 -13.88
C LEU A 122 -5.86 11.72 -13.41
N GLY A 123 -6.58 12.55 -14.17
CA GLY A 123 -7.99 12.85 -13.89
C GLY A 123 -8.90 11.65 -14.11
N ALA A 124 -8.68 10.90 -15.20
CA ALA A 124 -9.43 9.68 -15.48
C ALA A 124 -9.15 8.57 -14.47
N SER A 125 -7.89 8.43 -14.02
CA SER A 125 -7.51 7.42 -13.04
C SER A 125 -8.11 7.68 -11.64
N ASP A 126 -8.23 8.95 -11.19
CA ASP A 126 -8.99 9.26 -9.97
C ASP A 126 -10.49 8.97 -10.12
N LEU A 127 -11.10 9.27 -11.28
CA LEU A 127 -12.50 8.93 -11.54
C LEU A 127 -12.72 7.41 -11.51
N MET A 128 -11.81 6.64 -12.12
CA MET A 128 -11.81 5.18 -12.08
C MET A 128 -11.71 4.66 -10.65
N ARG A 129 -10.73 5.14 -9.89
CA ARG A 129 -10.54 4.76 -8.48
C ARG A 129 -11.80 5.04 -7.66
N ARG A 130 -12.44 6.21 -7.81
CA ARG A 130 -13.71 6.55 -7.13
C ARG A 130 -14.85 5.62 -7.54
N ALA A 131 -14.91 5.21 -8.81
CA ALA A 131 -15.92 4.28 -9.29
C ALA A 131 -15.73 2.88 -8.68
N MET A 132 -14.49 2.39 -8.62
CA MET A 132 -14.14 1.11 -7.99
C MET A 132 -14.47 1.10 -6.50
N SER A 133 -14.05 2.12 -5.72
CA SER A 133 -14.34 2.18 -4.28
C SER A 133 -15.84 2.23 -3.97
N LYS A 134 -16.66 2.75 -4.91
CA LYS A 134 -18.13 2.80 -4.78
C LYS A 134 -18.85 1.63 -5.47
N LYS A 135 -18.13 0.69 -6.07
CA LYS A 135 -18.66 -0.46 -6.84
C LYS A 135 -19.69 -0.04 -7.89
N LYS A 136 -19.42 1.03 -8.63
CA LYS A 136 -20.32 1.54 -9.67
C LYS A 136 -20.16 0.73 -10.97
N LEU A 137 -20.87 -0.40 -11.07
CA LEU A 137 -20.75 -1.36 -12.18
C LEU A 137 -20.67 -0.73 -13.58
N LYS A 138 -21.62 0.16 -13.93
CA LYS A 138 -21.64 0.82 -15.25
C LYS A 138 -20.40 1.67 -15.53
N ASP A 139 -19.91 2.39 -14.52
CA ASP A 139 -18.72 3.22 -14.66
C ASP A 139 -17.48 2.31 -14.77
N MET A 140 -17.44 1.22 -14.00
CA MET A 140 -16.34 0.24 -14.02
C MET A 140 -16.23 -0.49 -15.34
N GLU A 141 -17.34 -0.95 -15.92
CA GLU A 141 -17.36 -1.58 -17.26
C GLU A 141 -16.76 -0.65 -18.31
N LYS A 142 -17.12 0.64 -18.28
CA LYS A 142 -16.56 1.65 -19.18
C LYS A 142 -15.05 1.80 -18.98
N PHE A 143 -14.60 1.97 -17.73
CA PHE A 143 -13.18 2.12 -17.44
C PHE A 143 -12.38 0.85 -17.75
N GLN A 144 -12.97 -0.34 -17.63
CA GLN A 144 -12.32 -1.59 -18.00
C GLN A 144 -12.07 -1.65 -19.51
N VAL A 145 -13.05 -1.23 -20.31
CA VAL A 145 -12.89 -1.11 -21.77
C VAL A 145 -11.79 -0.11 -22.11
N ASP A 146 -11.81 1.08 -21.50
CA ASP A 146 -10.80 2.12 -21.73
C ASP A 146 -9.39 1.63 -21.31
N PHE A 147 -9.27 0.99 -20.15
CA PHE A 147 -8.02 0.45 -19.61
C PHE A 147 -7.45 -0.66 -20.50
N THR A 148 -8.28 -1.62 -20.91
CA THR A 148 -7.84 -2.74 -21.75
C THR A 148 -7.47 -2.28 -23.16
N ALA A 149 -8.18 -1.30 -23.72
CA ALA A 149 -7.82 -0.68 -24.98
C ALA A 149 -6.45 0.03 -24.90
N GLY A 150 -6.22 0.85 -23.88
CA GLY A 150 -4.94 1.53 -23.71
C GLY A 150 -3.78 0.59 -23.37
N ALA A 151 -4.04 -0.50 -22.65
CA ALA A 151 -3.04 -1.55 -22.43
C ALA A 151 -2.66 -2.25 -23.74
N LYS A 152 -3.65 -2.55 -24.59
CA LYS A 152 -3.43 -3.12 -25.92
C LYS A 152 -2.61 -2.19 -26.82
N ASP A 153 -2.88 -0.89 -26.80
CA ASP A 153 -2.12 0.11 -27.57
C ASP A 153 -0.64 0.19 -27.13
N LYS A 154 -0.35 -0.20 -25.89
CA LYS A 154 1.02 -0.35 -25.35
C LYS A 154 1.64 -1.72 -25.59
N GLY A 155 0.96 -2.61 -26.32
CA GLY A 155 1.45 -3.96 -26.61
C GLY A 155 1.41 -4.92 -25.41
N ILE A 156 0.59 -4.62 -24.40
CA ILE A 156 0.43 -5.46 -23.22
C ILE A 156 -0.55 -6.60 -23.54
N ASP A 157 -0.20 -7.82 -23.11
CA ASP A 157 -1.04 -9.00 -23.31
C ASP A 157 -2.43 -8.80 -22.65
N PRO A 158 -3.53 -9.08 -23.37
CA PRO A 158 -4.89 -8.88 -22.83
C PRO A 158 -5.19 -9.67 -21.57
N GLN A 159 -4.63 -10.88 -21.40
CA GLN A 159 -4.84 -11.67 -20.18
C GLN A 159 -4.14 -11.02 -18.99
N LYS A 160 -2.91 -10.54 -19.18
CA LYS A 160 -2.20 -9.77 -18.15
C LYS A 160 -2.94 -8.49 -17.78
N ALA A 161 -3.40 -7.74 -18.78
CA ALA A 161 -4.18 -6.52 -18.54
C ALA A 161 -5.47 -6.82 -17.76
N GLY A 162 -6.18 -7.89 -18.12
CA GLY A 162 -7.35 -8.37 -17.37
C GLY A 162 -7.02 -8.72 -15.93
N HIS A 163 -5.95 -9.48 -15.69
CA HIS A 163 -5.55 -9.84 -14.33
C HIS A 163 -5.18 -8.61 -13.48
N ILE A 164 -4.44 -7.64 -14.06
CA ILE A 164 -4.12 -6.38 -13.38
C ILE A 164 -5.38 -5.58 -13.05
N TRP A 165 -6.36 -5.56 -13.95
CA TRP A 165 -7.65 -4.94 -13.68
C TRP A 165 -8.36 -5.58 -12.49
N ASP A 166 -8.44 -6.90 -12.45
CA ASP A 166 -9.09 -7.65 -11.36
C ASP A 166 -8.38 -7.39 -10.02
N LEU A 167 -7.05 -7.30 -10.02
CA LEU A 167 -6.27 -6.91 -8.85
C LEU A 167 -6.66 -5.49 -8.40
N MET A 168 -6.66 -4.50 -9.30
CA MET A 168 -7.06 -3.13 -8.97
C MET A 168 -8.48 -3.08 -8.39
N GLU A 169 -9.44 -3.79 -8.98
CA GLU A 169 -10.83 -3.83 -8.50
C GLU A 169 -10.92 -4.42 -7.09
N LYS A 170 -10.24 -5.55 -6.84
CA LYS A 170 -10.21 -6.20 -5.53
C LYS A 170 -9.64 -5.27 -4.46
N PHE A 171 -8.57 -4.53 -4.76
CA PHE A 171 -7.88 -3.68 -3.78
C PHE A 171 -8.50 -2.28 -3.63
N ALA A 172 -9.13 -1.74 -4.67
CA ALA A 172 -9.72 -0.39 -4.62
C ALA A 172 -10.89 -0.27 -3.63
N ALA A 173 -11.50 -1.38 -3.21
CA ALA A 173 -12.45 -1.42 -2.11
C ALA A 173 -11.83 -1.09 -0.74
N TYR A 174 -10.51 -1.29 -0.60
CA TYR A 174 -9.76 -1.16 0.65
C TYR A 174 -8.63 -0.13 0.59
N GLY A 175 -8.34 0.42 -0.59
CA GLY A 175 -7.24 1.37 -0.81
C GLY A 175 -7.21 2.52 0.19
N PHE A 176 -6.07 2.69 0.84
CA PHE A 176 -5.80 3.80 1.76
C PHE A 176 -5.30 5.01 0.98
N ASN A 177 -5.68 6.22 1.37
CA ASN A 177 -5.05 7.42 0.83
C ASN A 177 -3.73 7.63 1.58
N LYS A 178 -2.60 7.63 0.85
CA LYS A 178 -1.26 7.68 1.45
C LYS A 178 -0.91 9.09 1.97
N SER A 179 -1.46 10.13 1.33
CA SER A 179 -1.15 11.55 1.57
C SER A 179 -1.64 12.10 2.92
#